data_AF-A0A9N9DCJ5-F1
#
_entry.id   AF-A0A9N9DCJ5-F1
#
_cell.length_a   1.000
_cell.length_b   1.000
_cell.length_c   1.000
_cell.angle_alpha   90.00
_cell.angle_beta   90.00
_cell.angle_gamma   90.00
#
_symmetry.space_group_name_H-M   'P 1'
#
loop_
_entity.id
_entity.type
_entity.pdbx_description
1 polymer ?
#
loop_
_entity_poly.entity_id
_entity_poly.type
_entity_poly.pdbx_seq_one_letter_code
_entity_poly.pdbx_strand_id
1 'polypeptide(L)'
;VELRITIPRNATVNALQIAIQNELASPFQNIPLDLRQIYYPGSTDERRMQQQALISDYFNGNPPEDLYHVVASPIPPPPNN
;
A
#
# COMPACT_ATOMS: atom_id res chain seq x y z
N VAL A 1 -5.35 -14.79 -12.99
CA VAL A 1 -3.98 -14.30 -12.75
C VAL A 1 -3.97 -13.80 -11.33
N GLU A 2 -3.21 -14.45 -10.45
CA GLU A 2 -2.99 -13.98 -9.09
C GLU A 2 -1.73 -13.12 -9.12
N LEU A 3 -1.84 -11.84 -8.76
CA LEU A 3 -0.69 -10.96 -8.67
C LEU A 3 -0.02 -11.15 -7.31
N ARG A 4 1.28 -11.40 -7.29
CA ARG A 4 2.06 -11.54 -6.06
C ARG A 4 3.19 -10.52 -6.03
N ILE A 5 3.19 -9.66 -5.02
CA ILE A 5 4.25 -8.70 -4.75
C ILE A 5 5.00 -9.16 -3.51
N THR A 6 6.31 -9.38 -3.63
CA THR A 6 7.19 -9.66 -2.48
C THR A 6 7.96 -8.40 -2.13
N ILE A 7 7.88 -7.97 -0.88
CA ILE A 7 8.59 -6.77 -0.40
C ILE A 7 9.32 -7.03 0.92
N PRO A 8 10.59 -6.61 1.06
CA PRO A 8 11.30 -6.71 2.34
C PRO A 8 10.61 -5.89 3.44
N ARG A 9 10.63 -6.40 4.67
CA ARG A 9 10.04 -5.71 5.84
C ARG A 9 10.72 -4.39 6.17
N ASN A 10 12.01 -4.28 5.88
CA ASN A 10 12.81 -3.07 6.05
C ASN A 10 12.76 -2.13 4.82
N ALA A 11 11.97 -2.47 3.80
CA ALA A 11 11.70 -1.53 2.71
C ALA A 11 10.73 -0.45 3.17
N THR A 12 10.71 0.67 2.45
CA THR A 12 9.78 1.76 2.70
C THR A 12 8.42 1.50 2.05
N VAL A 13 7.39 2.17 2.54
CA VAL A 13 6.06 2.19 1.90
C VAL A 13 6.13 2.69 0.45
N ASN A 14 7.06 3.60 0.13
CA ASN A 14 7.27 4.04 -1.26
C ASN A 14 7.73 2.89 -2.18
N ALA A 15 8.55 1.96 -1.68
CA ALA A 15 8.93 0.78 -2.46
C ALA A 15 7.73 -0.13 -2.74
N LEU A 16 6.79 -0.24 -1.80
CA LEU A 16 5.52 -0.96 -2.02
C LEU A 16 4.67 -0.28 -3.09
N GLN A 17 4.59 1.05 -3.04
CA GLN A 17 3.86 1.81 -4.04
C GLN A 17 4.42 1.58 -5.45
N ILE A 18 5.74 1.67 -5.63
CA ILE A 18 6.40 1.42 -6.91
C ILE A 18 6.13 0.00 -7.39
N ALA A 19 6.22 -0.99 -6.50
CA ALA A 19 5.92 -2.37 -6.84
C ALA A 19 4.46 -2.56 -7.29
N ILE A 20 3.49 -1.93 -6.62
CA ILE A 20 2.09 -1.93 -7.05
C ILE A 20 1.96 -1.27 -8.43
N GLN A 21 2.53 -0.07 -8.60
CA GLN A 21 2.43 0.71 -9.84
C GLN A 21 2.99 -0.04 -11.06
N ASN A 22 4.08 -0.79 -10.90
CA ASN A 22 4.68 -1.60 -11.97
C ASN A 22 3.74 -2.70 -12.49
N GLU A 23 2.76 -3.11 -11.69
CA GLU A 23 1.80 -4.16 -12.03
C GLU A 23 0.47 -3.60 -12.55
N LEU A 24 0.28 -2.28 -12.45
CA LEU A 24 -0.93 -1.61 -12.92
C LEU A 24 -0.80 -1.23 -14.40
N ALA A 25 -1.91 -1.35 -15.14
CA ALA A 25 -1.97 -0.85 -16.51
C ALA A 25 -1.99 0.69 -16.55
N SER A 26 -1.62 1.26 -17.70
CA SER A 26 -1.84 2.69 -17.98
C SER A 26 -3.31 3.07 -17.78
N PRO A 27 -3.61 4.22 -17.14
CA PRO A 27 -2.69 5.28 -16.71
C PRO A 27 -2.19 5.13 -15.26
N PHE A 28 -2.59 4.07 -14.55
CA PHE A 28 -2.41 3.95 -13.10
C PHE A 28 -0.97 3.71 -12.66
N GLN A 29 -0.10 3.26 -13.57
CA GLN A 29 1.34 3.07 -13.31
C GLN A 29 2.09 4.37 -12.93
N ASN A 30 1.56 5.55 -13.30
CA ASN A 30 2.26 6.83 -13.13
C ASN A 30 1.57 7.80 -12.16
N ILE A 31 0.48 7.39 -11.50
CA ILE A 31 -0.25 8.27 -10.57
C ILE A 31 0.22 8.05 -9.13
N PRO A 32 0.35 9.09 -8.30
CA PRO A 32 0.62 8.93 -6.88
C PRO A 32 -0.57 8.24 -6.18
N LEU A 33 -0.27 7.34 -5.24
CA LEU A 33 -1.27 6.54 -4.52
C LEU A 33 -1.26 6.86 -3.03
N ASP A 34 -2.45 6.94 -2.44
CA ASP A 34 -2.66 6.89 -1.00
C ASP A 34 -2.76 5.42 -0.59
N LEU A 35 -1.74 4.92 0.11
CA LEU A 35 -1.74 3.55 0.61
C LEU A 35 -2.29 3.52 2.04
N ARG A 36 -3.23 2.62 2.29
CA ARG A 36 -3.84 2.40 3.60
C ARG A 36 -3.80 0.94 3.97
N GLN A 37 -3.43 0.67 5.20
CA GLN A 37 -3.54 -0.64 5.81
C GLN A 37 -4.92 -0.76 6.44
N ILE A 38 -5.56 -1.92 6.26
CA ILE A 38 -6.79 -2.30 6.94
C ILE A 38 -6.56 -3.63 7.65
N TYR A 39 -6.97 -3.73 8.91
CA TYR A 39 -7.03 -4.99 9.66
C TYR A 39 -8.36 -5.71 9.37
N TYR A 40 -8.33 -7.02 9.12
CA TYR A 40 -9.52 -7.86 8.87
C TYR A 40 -9.60 -9.00 9.89
N PRO A 41 -10.78 -9.42 10.37
CA PRO A 41 -12.13 -8.92 10.05
C PRO A 41 -12.54 -7.66 10.83
N GLY A 42 -11.67 -7.12 11.69
CA GLY A 42 -11.94 -5.93 12.48
C GLY A 42 -11.79 -4.64 11.68
N SER A 43 -12.87 -4.21 11.02
CA SER A 43 -12.95 -3.00 10.14
C SER A 43 -12.68 -1.65 10.82
N THR A 44 -12.11 -1.59 12.02
CA THR A 44 -12.03 -0.34 12.80
C THR A 44 -10.70 0.39 12.64
N ASP A 45 -9.61 -0.34 12.38
CA ASP A 45 -8.25 0.24 12.35
C ASP A 45 -7.75 0.38 10.91
N GLU A 46 -8.26 1.39 10.21
CA GLU A 46 -7.68 1.86 8.95
C GLU A 46 -6.53 2.83 9.26
N ARG A 47 -5.33 2.51 8.77
CA ARG A 47 -4.13 3.32 9.02
C ARG A 47 -3.50 3.77 7.70
N ARG A 48 -3.42 5.09 7.52
CA ARG A 48 -2.69 5.68 6.40
C ARG A 48 -1.19 5.37 6.50
N MET A 49 -0.62 4.86 5.41
CA MET A 49 0.78 4.47 5.33
C MET A 49 1.64 5.63 4.83
N GLN A 50 2.66 6.01 5.59
CA GLN A 50 3.57 7.11 5.26
C GLN A 50 4.66 6.61 4.32
N GLN A 51 4.89 7.29 3.19
CA GLN A 51 5.79 6.82 2.13
C GLN A 51 7.22 6.50 2.62
N GLN A 52 7.72 7.22 3.62
CA GLN A 52 9.08 7.06 4.16
C GLN A 52 9.15 6.06 5.33
N ALA A 53 8.01 5.65 5.89
CA ALA A 53 7.96 4.66 6.96
C ALA A 53 8.27 3.26 6.43
N LEU A 54 8.66 2.35 7.31
CA LEU A 54 9.00 0.98 6.95
C LEU A 54 7.73 0.12 6.87
N ILE A 55 7.76 -0.92 6.03
CA ILE A 55 6.67 -1.91 5.98
C ILE A 55 6.48 -2.57 7.36
N SER A 56 7.56 -2.83 8.10
CA SER A 56 7.50 -3.38 9.45
C SER A 56 6.67 -2.54 10.43
N ASP A 57 6.54 -1.23 10.22
CA ASP A 57 5.81 -0.33 11.13
C ASP A 57 4.29 -0.52 11.04
N TYR A 58 3.82 -1.16 9.97
CA TYR A 58 2.42 -1.47 9.70
C TYR A 58 2.14 -2.97 9.89
N PHE A 59 3.00 -3.84 9.37
CA PHE A 59 2.80 -5.29 9.41
C PHE A 59 3.68 -5.95 10.47
N ASN A 60 3.26 -5.90 11.74
CA ASN A 60 4.05 -6.45 12.86
C ASN A 60 4.14 -7.99 12.84
N GLY A 61 5.28 -8.54 13.28
CA GLY A 61 5.45 -9.97 13.51
C GLY A 61 5.52 -10.82 12.23
N ASN A 62 4.80 -11.92 12.18
CA ASN A 62 4.57 -12.68 10.95
C ASN A 62 3.07 -13.00 10.87
N PRO A 63 2.25 -12.05 10.38
CA PRO A 63 0.81 -12.22 10.44
C PRO A 63 0.37 -13.38 9.54
N PRO A 64 -0.75 -14.06 9.88
CA PRO A 64 -1.43 -14.95 8.95
C PRO A 64 -1.73 -14.26 7.62
N GLU A 65 -1.88 -15.06 6.58
CA GLU A 65 -2.46 -14.60 5.31
C GLU A 65 -3.85 -13.99 5.55
N ASP A 66 -4.23 -13.03 4.71
CA ASP A 66 -5.51 -12.31 4.75
C ASP A 66 -5.83 -11.51 6.02
N LEU A 67 -4.91 -11.41 6.99
CA LEU A 67 -5.12 -10.60 8.20
C LEU A 67 -5.08 -9.10 7.92
N TYR A 68 -4.16 -8.67 7.05
CA TYR A 68 -4.00 -7.26 6.68
C TYR A 68 -4.21 -7.08 5.18
N HIS A 69 -4.94 -6.03 4.84
CA HIS A 69 -5.18 -5.62 3.47
C HIS A 69 -4.52 -4.27 3.21
N VAL A 70 -4.02 -4.06 1.99
CA VAL A 70 -3.55 -2.76 1.52
C VAL A 70 -4.55 -2.25 0.49
N VAL A 71 -5.14 -1.10 0.78
CA VAL A 71 -5.95 -0.35 -0.19
C VAL A 71 -5.08 0.74 -0.80
N ALA A 72 -5.03 0.79 -2.13
CA ALA A 72 -4.34 1.80 -2.89
C ALA A 72 -5.36 2.65 -3.65
N SER A 73 -5.39 3.95 -3.40
CA SER A 73 -6.31 4.88 -4.08
C SER A 73 -5.54 6.03 -4.74
N PRO A 74 -5.92 6.50 -5.94
CA PRO A 74 -5.35 7.69 -6.55
C PRO A 74 -5.40 8.90 -5.62
N ILE A 75 -4.29 9.64 -5.49
CA ILE A 75 -4.33 10.97 -4.87
C ILE A 75 -4.88 11.96 -5.90
N PRO A 76 -5.95 12.71 -5.59
CA PRO A 76 -6.47 13.72 -6.51
C PRO A 76 -5.38 14.75 -6.84
N PRO A 77 -5.28 15.20 -8.11
CA PRO A 77 -4.40 16.31 -8.42
C PRO A 77 -4.81 17.54 -7.59
N PRO A 78 -3.86 18.41 -7.21
CA PRO A 78 -4.19 19.66 -6.55
C PRO A 78 -5.21 20.46 -7.39
N PRO A 79 -6.13 21.20 -6.77
CA PRO A 79 -7.02 22.07 -7.53
C PRO A 79 -6.18 23.06 -8.35
N ASN A 80 -6.54 23.23 -9.62
CA ASN A 80 -5.95 24.29 -10.45
C ASN A 80 -6.40 25.64 -9.89
N ASN A 81 -5.46 26.42 -9.34
CA ASN A 81 -5.67 27.83 -9.00
C ASN A 81 -5.42 28.72 -10.22
#